data_AF-A0A948X2J4-F1
#
_entry.id   AF-A0A948X2J4-F1
#
_cell.length_a   1.000
_cell.length_b   1.000
_cell.length_c   1.000
_cell.angle_alpha   90.00
_cell.angle_beta   90.00
_cell.angle_gamma   90.00
#
_symmetry.space_group_name_H-M   'P 1'
#
loop_
_entity.id
_entity.type
_entity.pdbx_description
1 polymer ?
#
loop_
_entity_poly.entity_id
_entity_poly.type
_entity_poly.pdbx_seq_one_letter_code
_entity_poly.pdbx_strand_id
1 'polypeptide(L)'
;MPKKLNRILVLLFLGLFFASPVFAHLPRIADSNDTIVYDPEISQTFYGELRRVPAEYFIHAPDGFHLYLNLLTPKIANPDGRFSANVYEVSETGENLIATISADSTVWKEMWEKFGRDYYMQGPEFERDLSAGNYKIVVFNQANEGKYVLAIGDKESFTIL
;
A
#
# COMPACT_ATOMS: atom_id res chain seq x y z
N MET A 1 36.42 -39.50 27.04
CA MET A 1 35.38 -39.25 26.00
C MET A 1 35.12 -37.75 25.86
N PRO A 2 35.71 -37.05 24.85
CA PRO A 2 35.26 -35.70 24.49
C PRO A 2 35.12 -35.53 22.97
N LYS A 3 34.46 -36.44 22.25
CA LYS A 3 34.23 -36.32 20.79
C LYS A 3 32.81 -35.87 20.41
N LYS A 4 31.85 -35.91 21.35
CA LYS A 4 30.43 -35.60 21.09
C LYS A 4 30.12 -34.10 21.15
N LEU A 5 30.78 -33.34 22.04
CA LEU A 5 30.53 -31.90 22.20
C LEU A 5 30.95 -31.09 20.95
N ASN A 6 32.09 -31.43 20.33
CA ASN A 6 32.54 -30.79 19.09
C ASN A 6 31.59 -31.01 17.90
N ARG A 7 30.89 -32.15 17.82
CA ARG A 7 29.95 -32.43 16.73
C ARG A 7 28.68 -31.59 16.83
N ILE A 8 28.20 -31.34 18.05
CA ILE A 8 27.03 -30.50 18.30
C ILE A 8 27.34 -29.03 17.99
N LEU A 9 28.51 -28.54 18.40
CA LEU A 9 28.97 -27.18 18.05
C LEU A 9 29.14 -26.99 16.54
N VAL A 10 29.69 -27.98 15.82
CA VAL A 10 29.81 -27.92 14.35
C VAL A 10 28.44 -27.93 13.67
N LEU A 11 27.48 -28.73 14.15
CA LEU A 11 26.12 -28.75 13.60
C LEU A 11 25.35 -27.44 13.88
N LEU A 12 25.54 -26.84 15.06
CA LEU A 12 25.00 -25.51 15.39
C LEU A 12 25.61 -24.41 14.52
N PHE A 13 26.92 -24.49 14.24
CA PHE A 13 27.60 -23.53 13.37
C PHE A 13 27.18 -23.68 11.90
N LEU A 14 26.92 -24.89 11.43
CA LEU A 14 26.45 -25.16 10.07
C LEU A 14 25.00 -24.68 9.85
N GLY A 15 24.15 -24.72 10.88
CA GLY A 15 22.76 -24.25 10.82
C GLY A 15 22.61 -22.73 10.68
N LEU A 16 23.62 -21.95 11.08
CA LEU A 16 23.61 -20.48 10.99
C LEU A 16 23.76 -19.95 9.56
N PHE A 17 24.16 -20.78 8.60
CA PHE A 17 24.34 -20.38 7.19
C PHE A 17 23.08 -20.59 6.31
N PHE A 18 21.97 -21.08 6.88
CA PHE A 18 20.71 -21.32 6.15
C PHE A 18 19.58 -20.33 6.51
N ALA A 19 19.92 -19.14 7.00
CA ALA A 19 18.94 -18.07 7.11
C ALA A 19 18.71 -17.45 5.72
N SER A 20 17.73 -17.97 4.98
CA SER A 20 17.23 -17.29 3.79
C SER A 20 16.62 -15.94 4.21
N PRO A 21 16.96 -14.82 3.56
CA PRO A 21 16.27 -13.56 3.80
C PRO A 21 14.77 -13.76 3.53
N VAL A 22 13.95 -13.49 4.53
CA VAL A 22 12.49 -13.36 4.36
C VAL A 22 12.27 -11.94 3.86
N PHE A 23 11.97 -11.81 2.56
CA PHE A 23 11.65 -10.53 1.95
C PHE A 23 10.19 -10.19 2.23
N ALA A 24 9.96 -9.06 2.89
CA ALA A 24 8.65 -8.52 3.13
C ALA A 24 8.44 -7.28 2.26
N HIS A 25 7.19 -7.01 1.87
CA HIS A 25 6.82 -5.77 1.18
C HIS A 25 7.39 -4.57 1.96
N LEU A 26 8.08 -3.66 1.26
CA LEU A 26 8.64 -2.46 1.87
C LEU A 26 7.49 -1.45 2.08
N PRO A 27 7.04 -1.20 3.33
CA PRO A 27 6.02 -0.21 3.58
C PRO A 27 6.57 1.20 3.27
N ARG A 28 5.79 2.01 2.57
CA ARG A 28 6.14 3.41 2.30
C ARG A 28 5.36 4.32 3.25
N ILE A 29 6.06 5.24 3.91
CA ILE A 29 5.41 6.35 4.62
C ILE A 29 5.14 7.42 3.57
N ALA A 30 3.87 7.79 3.39
CA ALA A 30 3.51 8.89 2.50
C ALA A 30 3.79 10.22 3.22
N ASP A 31 4.57 11.10 2.59
CA ASP A 31 4.68 12.50 3.00
C ASP A 31 3.60 13.28 2.26
N SER A 32 2.86 14.13 2.99
CA SER A 32 1.44 14.41 2.72
C SER A 32 1.14 15.18 1.44
N ASN A 33 2.15 15.62 0.67
CA ASN A 33 1.93 16.62 -0.37
C ASN A 33 2.42 16.25 -1.77
N ASP A 34 3.23 15.21 -2.00
CA ASP A 34 3.73 14.86 -3.35
C ASP A 34 4.29 13.41 -3.44
N THR A 35 3.48 12.41 -3.07
CA THR A 35 3.99 11.02 -3.10
C THR A 35 3.98 10.45 -4.52
N ILE A 36 5.15 10.17 -5.09
CA ILE A 36 5.27 9.52 -6.41
C ILE A 36 5.10 8.00 -6.27
N VAL A 37 4.21 7.43 -7.09
CA VAL A 37 3.95 6.01 -7.23
C VAL A 37 4.64 5.50 -8.48
N TYR A 38 5.74 4.78 -8.29
CA TYR A 38 6.44 4.06 -9.36
C TYR A 38 5.81 2.69 -9.58
N ASP A 39 5.82 2.20 -10.83
CA ASP A 39 5.31 0.87 -11.19
C ASP A 39 3.94 0.55 -10.55
N PRO A 40 2.87 1.30 -10.91
CA PRO A 40 1.58 1.28 -10.22
C PRO A 40 0.86 -0.08 -10.26
N GLU A 41 1.30 -1.01 -11.11
CA GLU A 41 0.78 -2.38 -11.14
C GLU A 41 1.40 -3.27 -10.05
N ILE A 42 2.60 -2.91 -9.56
CA ILE A 42 3.30 -3.65 -8.51
C ILE A 42 2.73 -3.27 -7.15
N SER A 43 2.34 -4.30 -6.39
CA SER A 43 1.69 -4.12 -5.10
C SER A 43 2.56 -3.35 -4.12
N GLN A 44 2.05 -2.20 -3.70
CA GLN A 44 2.68 -1.25 -2.80
C GLN A 44 1.67 -0.75 -1.78
N THR A 45 2.15 -0.49 -0.56
CA THR A 45 1.31 -0.01 0.53
C THR A 45 1.86 1.31 1.07
N PHE A 46 1.01 2.33 1.06
CA PHE A 46 1.31 3.66 1.55
C PHE A 46 0.55 3.92 2.85
N TYR A 47 1.28 4.19 3.93
CA TYR A 47 0.72 4.58 5.21
C TYR A 47 0.67 6.10 5.28
N GLY A 48 -0.52 6.66 5.46
CA GLY A 48 -0.74 8.10 5.49
C GLY A 48 -1.50 8.57 6.73
N GLU A 49 -1.38 9.86 7.02
CA GLU A 49 -2.16 10.54 8.05
C GLU A 49 -2.62 11.89 7.48
N LEU A 50 -3.93 12.08 7.35
CA LEU A 50 -4.47 13.36 6.93
C LEU A 50 -4.41 14.34 8.10
N ARG A 51 -3.99 15.58 7.82
CA ARG A 51 -3.85 16.68 8.80
C ARG A 51 -4.50 17.96 8.29
N ARG A 52 -5.80 17.88 8.02
CA ARG A 52 -6.70 18.90 7.45
C ARG A 52 -6.53 19.17 5.95
N VAL A 53 -5.62 18.46 5.30
CA VAL A 53 -5.37 18.52 3.86
C VAL A 53 -5.48 17.09 3.34
N PRO A 54 -6.13 16.85 2.18
CA PRO A 54 -6.12 15.54 1.54
C PRO A 54 -4.69 15.16 1.13
N ALA A 55 -4.44 13.86 0.97
CA ALA A 55 -3.15 13.38 0.49
C ALA A 55 -3.18 13.14 -1.02
N GLU A 56 -2.13 13.54 -1.71
CA GLU A 56 -1.99 13.39 -3.15
C GLU A 56 -0.89 12.39 -3.51
N TYR A 57 -1.21 11.53 -4.48
CA TYR A 57 -0.30 10.53 -5.04
C TYR A 57 -0.26 10.67 -6.55
N PHE A 58 0.93 10.63 -7.14
CA PHE A 58 1.16 10.89 -8.55
C PHE A 58 1.73 9.67 -9.25
N ILE A 59 1.14 9.31 -10.39
CA ILE A 59 1.60 8.23 -11.27
C ILE A 59 1.99 8.85 -12.60
N HIS A 60 3.19 8.52 -13.08
CA HIS A 60 3.61 8.74 -14.46
C HIS A 60 3.79 7.39 -15.14
N ALA A 61 2.90 7.06 -16.08
CA ALA A 61 2.88 5.79 -16.77
C ALA A 61 3.19 5.99 -18.27
N PRO A 62 4.35 5.53 -18.77
CA PRO A 62 4.70 5.66 -20.19
C PRO A 62 3.89 4.71 -21.09
N ASP A 63 3.35 3.63 -20.53
CA ASP A 63 2.54 2.62 -21.19
C ASP A 63 1.19 2.45 -20.47
N GLY A 64 0.23 1.82 -21.13
CA GLY A 64 -1.03 1.43 -20.49
C GLY A 64 -0.80 0.42 -19.37
N PHE A 65 -1.57 0.50 -18.29
CA PHE A 65 -1.35 -0.26 -17.07
C PHE A 65 -2.64 -0.60 -16.35
N HIS A 66 -2.60 -1.67 -15.56
CA HIS A 66 -3.69 -2.08 -14.69
C HIS A 66 -3.61 -1.37 -13.33
N LEU A 67 -4.58 -0.50 -13.03
CA LEU A 67 -4.63 0.19 -11.74
C LEU A 67 -5.56 -0.55 -10.79
N TYR A 68 -5.00 -1.10 -9.71
CA TYR A 68 -5.73 -1.54 -8.53
C TYR A 68 -5.51 -0.55 -7.36
N LEU A 69 -6.57 -0.22 -6.63
CA LEU A 69 -6.54 0.59 -5.42
C LEU A 69 -7.39 -0.04 -4.32
N ASN A 70 -6.91 -0.01 -3.08
CA ASN A 70 -7.73 -0.30 -1.89
C ASN A 70 -7.41 0.67 -0.75
N LEU A 71 -8.45 1.19 -0.12
CA LEU A 71 -8.32 1.98 1.10
C LEU A 71 -8.56 1.10 2.32
N LEU A 72 -7.65 1.19 3.29
CA LEU A 72 -7.79 0.52 4.58
C LEU A 72 -7.61 1.52 5.72
N THR A 73 -8.11 1.14 6.88
CA THR A 73 -7.93 1.92 8.11
C THR A 73 -7.43 1.00 9.22
N PRO A 74 -6.38 1.37 9.98
CA PRO A 74 -5.91 0.56 11.10
C PRO A 74 -6.99 0.47 12.18
N LYS A 75 -7.49 -0.74 12.48
CA LYS A 75 -8.65 -0.95 13.37
C LYS A 75 -8.39 -0.42 14.79
N ILE A 76 -7.16 -0.56 15.29
CA ILE A 76 -6.82 -0.11 16.65
C ILE A 76 -6.66 1.41 16.71
N ALA A 77 -5.99 2.01 15.72
CA ALA A 77 -5.65 3.43 15.76
C ALA A 77 -6.75 4.34 15.21
N ASN A 78 -7.64 3.84 14.35
CA ASN A 78 -8.69 4.62 13.71
C ASN A 78 -9.89 3.71 13.30
N PRO A 79 -10.59 3.04 14.23
CA PRO A 79 -11.64 2.05 13.88
C PRO A 79 -12.76 2.60 12.99
N ASP A 80 -13.09 3.88 13.17
CA ASP A 80 -14.17 4.56 12.47
C ASP A 80 -13.69 5.36 11.26
N GLY A 81 -12.41 5.28 10.90
CA GLY A 81 -11.89 6.00 9.74
C GLY A 81 -12.53 5.48 8.46
N ARG A 82 -13.18 6.39 7.73
CA ARG A 82 -13.84 6.16 6.45
C ARG A 82 -13.23 7.12 5.45
N PHE A 83 -12.40 6.58 4.56
CA PHE A 83 -11.68 7.35 3.57
C PHE A 83 -12.20 7.04 2.17
N SER A 84 -12.23 8.08 1.36
CA SER A 84 -12.56 8.03 -0.06
C SER A 84 -11.32 8.42 -0.86
N ALA A 85 -11.32 8.07 -2.14
CA ALA A 85 -10.32 8.55 -3.08
C ALA A 85 -10.94 9.02 -4.38
N ASN A 86 -10.39 10.07 -4.96
CA ASN A 86 -10.65 10.46 -6.34
C ASN A 86 -9.45 10.11 -7.20
N VAL A 87 -9.70 9.63 -8.41
CA VAL A 87 -8.66 9.37 -9.41
C VAL A 87 -8.87 10.35 -10.56
N TYR A 88 -7.82 11.11 -10.88
CA TYR A 88 -7.79 12.09 -11.95
C TYR A 88 -6.79 11.67 -13.01
N GLU A 89 -7.16 11.85 -14.27
CA GLU A 89 -6.20 11.95 -15.37
C GLU A 89 -5.72 13.40 -15.47
N VAL A 90 -4.40 13.60 -15.57
CA VAL A 90 -3.77 14.91 -15.56
C VAL A 90 -3.16 15.20 -16.92
N SER A 91 -3.51 16.34 -17.49
CA SER A 91 -3.02 16.81 -18.80
C SER A 91 -2.71 18.30 -18.77
N GLU A 92 -2.18 18.84 -19.87
CA GLU A 92 -1.93 20.29 -20.01
C GLU A 92 -3.18 21.15 -19.85
N THR A 93 -4.37 20.60 -20.14
CA THR A 93 -5.65 21.32 -20.05
C THR A 93 -6.29 21.26 -18.67
N GLY A 94 -5.71 20.49 -17.75
CA GLY A 94 -6.16 20.35 -16.36
C GLY A 94 -6.37 18.89 -15.94
N GLU A 95 -7.14 18.73 -14.86
CA GLU A 95 -7.42 17.44 -14.23
C GLU A 95 -8.84 16.97 -14.58
N ASN A 96 -8.97 15.75 -15.10
CA ASN A 96 -10.23 15.11 -15.41
C ASN A 96 -10.53 13.99 -14.40
N LEU A 97 -11.63 14.11 -13.66
CA LEU A 97 -12.04 13.08 -12.70
C LEU A 97 -12.52 11.83 -13.45
N ILE A 98 -11.80 10.71 -13.31
CA ILE A 98 -12.13 9.45 -13.99
C ILE A 98 -12.79 8.42 -13.07
N ALA A 99 -12.63 8.56 -11.75
CA ALA A 99 -13.29 7.71 -10.77
C ALA A 99 -13.37 8.36 -9.38
N THR A 100 -14.44 8.06 -8.65
CA THR A 100 -14.56 8.30 -7.21
C THR A 100 -14.82 6.99 -6.50
N ILE A 101 -13.99 6.71 -5.50
CA ILE A 101 -13.98 5.51 -4.68
C ILE A 101 -14.51 5.93 -3.31
N SER A 102 -15.81 5.74 -3.07
CA SER A 102 -16.50 6.36 -1.94
C SER A 102 -16.57 5.45 -0.71
N ALA A 103 -16.24 6.00 0.45
CA ALA A 103 -16.41 5.33 1.73
C ALA A 103 -17.89 5.12 2.09
N ASP A 104 -18.78 6.05 1.71
CA ASP A 104 -20.19 6.06 2.12
C ASP A 104 -21.02 4.98 1.43
N SER A 105 -20.60 4.55 0.23
CA SER A 105 -21.26 3.49 -0.53
C SER A 105 -20.66 2.10 -0.27
N THR A 106 -19.78 1.97 0.71
CA THR A 106 -18.97 0.76 0.91
C THR A 106 -19.16 0.19 2.31
N VAL A 107 -19.36 -1.12 2.39
CA VAL A 107 -19.34 -1.84 3.67
C VAL A 107 -17.88 -2.15 4.03
N TRP A 108 -17.39 -1.50 5.08
CA TRP A 108 -16.04 -1.74 5.59
C TRP A 108 -15.98 -3.04 6.37
N LYS A 109 -15.09 -3.95 5.99
CA LYS A 109 -14.96 -5.28 6.57
C LYS A 109 -13.69 -5.39 7.38
N GLU A 110 -13.78 -6.07 8.51
CA GLU A 110 -12.59 -6.40 9.28
C GLU A 110 -11.73 -7.42 8.52
N MET A 111 -10.43 -7.15 8.44
CA MET A 111 -9.44 -7.99 7.78
C MET A 111 -8.22 -8.15 8.69
N TRP A 112 -7.73 -9.37 8.83
CA TRP A 112 -6.44 -9.65 9.46
C TRP A 112 -5.33 -9.58 8.42
N GLU A 113 -4.37 -8.67 8.60
CA GLU A 113 -3.20 -8.56 7.73
C GLU A 113 -2.05 -9.39 8.33
N LYS A 114 -1.65 -10.44 7.63
CA LYS A 114 -0.76 -11.49 8.15
C LYS A 114 0.66 -10.99 8.41
N PHE A 115 1.18 -10.08 7.59
CA PHE A 115 2.57 -9.63 7.62
C PHE A 115 2.82 -8.60 8.73
N GLY A 116 1.96 -7.60 8.82
CA GLY A 116 1.91 -6.57 9.86
C GLY A 116 1.30 -7.05 11.17
N ARG A 117 0.60 -8.20 11.14
CA ARG A 117 -0.04 -8.84 12.32
C ARG A 117 -0.99 -7.89 13.04
N ASP A 118 -1.79 -7.18 12.27
CA ASP A 118 -2.76 -6.21 12.78
C ASP A 118 -4.10 -6.36 12.05
N TYR A 119 -5.15 -5.86 12.67
CA TYR A 119 -6.47 -5.78 12.09
C TYR A 119 -6.64 -4.44 11.38
N TYR A 120 -7.20 -4.52 10.17
CA TYR A 120 -7.60 -3.37 9.39
C TYR A 120 -9.10 -3.43 9.13
N MET A 121 -9.69 -2.26 8.95
CA MET A 121 -10.97 -2.13 8.28
C MET A 121 -10.65 -1.96 6.79
N GLN A 122 -10.94 -2.99 6.00
CA GLN A 122 -10.83 -2.96 4.55
C GLN A 122 -12.04 -2.20 3.99
N GLY A 123 -11.75 -1.08 3.33
CA GLY A 123 -12.72 -0.19 2.75
C GLY A 123 -12.88 -0.40 1.24
N PRO A 124 -13.14 0.66 0.48
CA PRO A 124 -13.50 0.54 -0.92
C PRO A 124 -12.29 0.14 -1.79
N GLU A 125 -12.62 -0.54 -2.89
CA GLU A 125 -11.67 -1.03 -3.89
C GLU A 125 -12.01 -0.43 -5.26
N PHE A 126 -11.00 -0.31 -6.10
CA PHE A 126 -11.15 0.13 -7.48
C PHE A 126 -10.13 -0.56 -8.36
N GLU A 127 -10.58 -0.99 -9.53
CA GLU A 127 -9.77 -1.69 -10.51
C GLU A 127 -10.14 -1.20 -11.90
N ARG A 128 -9.14 -0.80 -12.70
CA ARG A 128 -9.35 -0.36 -14.09
C ARG A 128 -8.05 -0.39 -14.90
N ASP A 129 -8.14 -0.84 -16.14
CA ASP A 129 -7.09 -0.62 -17.14
C ASP A 129 -7.08 0.84 -17.60
N LEU A 130 -5.94 1.51 -17.42
CA LEU A 130 -5.71 2.89 -17.81
C LEU A 130 -4.73 2.97 -18.99
N SER A 131 -4.86 4.02 -19.79
CA SER A 131 -3.91 4.29 -20.87
C SER A 131 -2.60 4.87 -20.31
N ALA A 132 -1.58 4.99 -21.17
CA ALA A 132 -0.40 5.76 -20.84
C ALA A 132 -0.78 7.21 -20.51
N GLY A 133 -0.18 7.80 -19.48
CA GLY A 133 -0.52 9.15 -19.04
C GLY A 133 -0.04 9.50 -17.65
N ASN A 134 -0.46 10.68 -17.18
CA ASN A 134 -0.24 11.13 -15.83
C ASN A 134 -1.54 11.01 -15.05
N TYR A 135 -1.46 10.48 -13.84
CA TYR A 135 -2.62 10.31 -12.98
C TYR A 135 -2.35 10.84 -11.59
N LYS A 136 -3.39 11.37 -10.94
CA LYS A 136 -3.37 11.82 -9.56
C LYS A 136 -4.45 11.11 -8.77
N ILE A 137 -4.07 10.52 -7.64
CA ILE A 137 -5.00 9.93 -6.67
C ILE A 137 -5.05 10.84 -5.46
N VAL A 138 -6.24 11.28 -5.08
CA VAL A 138 -6.46 12.17 -3.94
C VAL A 138 -7.24 11.42 -2.88
N VAL A 139 -6.61 11.12 -1.74
CA VAL A 139 -7.24 10.45 -0.59
C VAL A 139 -7.76 11.49 0.39
N PHE A 140 -9.02 11.36 0.79
CA PHE A 140 -9.70 12.32 1.65
C PHE A 140 -10.73 11.64 2.56
N ASN A 141 -11.20 12.38 3.56
CA ASN A 141 -12.44 12.09 4.27
C ASN A 141 -13.15 13.41 4.62
N GLN A 142 -14.30 13.36 5.29
CA GLN A 142 -15.08 14.57 5.60
C GLN A 142 -14.30 15.62 6.40
N ALA A 143 -13.37 15.20 7.26
CA ALA A 143 -12.56 16.08 8.10
C ALA A 143 -11.15 16.35 7.53
N ASN A 144 -10.73 15.61 6.50
CA ASN A 144 -9.33 15.41 6.11
C ASN A 144 -8.42 15.13 7.31
N GLU A 145 -8.84 14.23 8.19
CA GLU A 145 -8.08 13.88 9.40
C GLU A 145 -8.01 12.37 9.61
N GLY A 146 -6.91 11.92 10.22
CA GLY A 146 -6.74 10.55 10.69
C GLY A 146 -5.87 9.67 9.79
N LYS A 147 -5.51 8.50 10.33
CA LYS A 147 -4.60 7.54 9.70
C LYS A 147 -5.36 6.63 8.74
N TYR A 148 -4.75 6.36 7.59
CA TYR A 148 -5.26 5.45 6.58
C TYR A 148 -4.10 4.68 5.94
N VAL A 149 -4.46 3.68 5.15
CA VAL A 149 -3.57 2.94 4.28
C VAL A 149 -4.14 2.98 2.86
N LEU A 150 -3.30 3.28 1.89
CA LEU A 150 -3.61 3.15 0.47
C LEU A 150 -2.76 2.02 -0.11
N ALA A 151 -3.39 0.94 -0.53
CA ALA A 151 -2.77 -0.09 -1.34
C ALA A 151 -2.93 0.28 -2.83
N ILE A 152 -1.85 0.20 -3.60
CA ILE A 152 -1.82 0.44 -5.05
C ILE A 152 -1.13 -0.74 -5.72
N GLY A 153 -1.73 -1.25 -6.80
CA GLY A 153 -1.23 -2.42 -7.52
C GLY A 153 -1.51 -3.74 -6.80
N ASP A 154 -1.67 -4.80 -7.58
CA ASP A 154 -2.03 -6.14 -7.14
C ASP A 154 -1.05 -7.22 -7.64
N LYS A 155 -0.11 -6.87 -8.53
CA LYS A 155 0.96 -7.78 -8.96
C LYS A 155 2.03 -7.86 -7.87
N GLU A 156 2.26 -9.07 -7.38
CA GLU A 156 3.35 -9.33 -6.44
C GLU A 156 4.72 -9.25 -7.14
N SER A 157 5.64 -8.47 -6.56
CA SER A 157 7.04 -8.44 -6.96
C SER A 157 7.93 -8.65 -5.75
N PHE A 158 8.76 -9.69 -5.83
CA PHE A 158 9.79 -9.98 -4.85
C PHE A 158 11.15 -9.74 -5.51
N THR A 159 11.72 -8.55 -5.33
CA THR A 159 13.06 -8.27 -5.88
C THR A 159 14.12 -9.04 -5.10
N ILE A 160 14.99 -9.73 -5.83
CA ILE A 160 16.30 -10.21 -5.35
C ILE A 160 17.30 -9.14 -5.79
N LEU A 161 17.90 -8.41 -4.86
CA LEU A 161 19.08 -7.57 -5.13
C LEU A 161 20.36 -8.37 -4.89
#